data_AF-A0A973KNY5-F1
#
_entry.id   AF-A0A973KNY5-F1
#
_cell.length_a   1.000
_cell.length_b   1.000
_cell.length_c   1.000
_cell.angle_alpha   90.00
_cell.angle_beta   90.00
_cell.angle_gamma   90.00
#
_symmetry.space_group_name_H-M   'P 1'
#
loop_
_entity.id
_entity.type
_entity.pdbx_description
1 polymer ?
#
loop_
_entity_poly.entity_id
_entity_poly.type
_entity_poly.pdbx_seq_one_letter_code
_entity_poly.pdbx_strand_id
1 'polypeptide(L)' 'EVAPAYDHAEITSVAASHTAYELTTIMSRQIAEARAK' A
#
# COMPACT_ATOMS: atom_id res chain seq x y z
N GLU A 1 4.56 -11.76 -2.16
CA GLU A 1 5.57 -12.48 -1.35
C GLU A 1 5.55 -12.19 0.17
N VAL A 2 4.46 -11.65 0.75
CA VAL A 2 4.37 -11.56 2.22
C VAL A 2 4.10 -12.97 2.76
N ALA A 3 4.88 -13.43 3.74
CA ALA A 3 4.77 -14.77 4.32
C ALA A 3 4.54 -14.68 5.84
N PRO A 4 3.27 -14.64 6.31
CA PRO A 4 2.94 -14.36 7.71
C PRO A 4 3.58 -15.31 8.72
N ALA A 5 3.71 -16.60 8.39
CA ALA A 5 4.32 -17.60 9.27
C ALA A 5 5.81 -17.35 9.55
N TYR A 6 6.48 -16.56 8.71
CA TYR A 6 7.89 -16.19 8.84
C TYR A 6 8.07 -14.74 9.29
N ASP A 7 6.98 -14.02 9.55
CA ASP A 7 7.02 -12.61 9.90
C ASP A 7 7.11 -12.44 11.42
N HIS A 8 8.30 -12.07 11.90
CA HIS A 8 8.52 -11.85 13.33
C HIS A 8 8.06 -10.45 13.72
N ALA A 9 7.12 -10.40 14.67
CA ALA A 9 6.47 -9.17 15.14
C ALA A 9 5.71 -8.39 14.04
N GLU A 10 5.21 -9.10 13.02
CA GLU A 10 4.36 -8.55 11.94
C GLU A 10 5.01 -7.43 11.10
N ILE A 11 6.33 -7.24 11.21
CA ILE A 11 7.03 -6.09 10.62
C ILE A 11 6.89 -6.10 9.10
N THR A 12 6.97 -7.27 8.46
CA THR A 12 6.84 -7.41 7.00
C THR A 12 5.42 -7.07 6.55
N SER A 13 4.42 -7.52 7.30
CA SER A 13 3.01 -7.29 7.03
C SER A 13 2.64 -5.82 7.22
N VAL A 14 3.19 -5.18 8.25
CA VAL A 14 3.06 -3.73 8.50
C VAL A 14 3.71 -2.92 7.38
N ALA A 15 4.94 -3.28 6.98
CA ALA A 15 5.64 -2.61 5.88
C ALA A 15 4.85 -2.73 4.56
N ALA A 16 4.33 -3.93 4.25
CA ALA A 16 3.50 -4.15 3.08
C ALA A 16 2.20 -3.33 3.12
N SER A 17 1.57 -3.23 4.28
CA SER A 17 0.36 -2.43 4.48
C SER A 17 0.62 -0.94 4.24
N HIS A 18 1.76 -0.43 4.74
CA HIS A 18 2.17 0.95 4.50
C HIS A 18 2.43 1.21 3.01
N THR A 19 3.15 0.31 2.32
CA THR A 19 3.35 0.42 0.87
C THR A 19 2.02 0.43 0.11
N ALA A 20 1.08 -0.44 0.47
CA ALA A 20 -0.25 -0.48 -0.16
C ALA A 20 -1.03 0.83 0.07
N TYR A 21 -0.95 1.40 1.27
CA TYR A 21 -1.57 2.68 1.60
C TYR A 21 -1.04 3.82 0.73
N GLU A 22 0.29 3.94 0.62
CA GLU A 22 0.93 4.96 -0.20
C GLU A 22 0.56 4.83 -1.69
N LEU A 23 0.64 3.61 -2.24
CA LEU A 23 0.26 3.35 -3.63
C LEU A 23 -1.20 3.70 -3.90
N THR A 24 -2.11 3.28 -3.02
CA THR A 24 -3.54 3.58 -3.15
C THR A 24 -3.80 5.08 -3.09
N THR A 25 -3.11 5.79 -2.20
CA THR A 25 -3.20 7.25 -2.07
C THR A 25 -2.74 7.94 -3.35
N ILE A 26 -1.60 7.53 -3.91
CA ILE A 26 -1.08 8.08 -5.18
C ILE A 26 -2.07 7.81 -6.32
N MET A 27 -2.54 6.58 -6.49
CA MET A 27 -3.49 6.20 -7.53
C MET A 27 -4.80 6.99 -7.41
N SER A 28 -5.31 7.16 -6.19
CA SER A 28 -6.53 7.92 -5.94
C SER A 28 -6.39 9.38 -6.39
N ARG A 29 -5.25 10.01 -6.11
CA ARG A 29 -4.96 11.38 -6.56
C ARG A 29 -4.89 11.46 -8.09
N GLN A 30 -4.18 10.53 -8.73
CA GLN A 30 -4.09 10.48 -10.20
C GLN A 30 -5.46 10.31 -10.86
N ILE A 31 -6.31 9.45 -10.30
CA ILE A 31 -7.69 9.25 -10.79
C ILE A 31 -8.52 10.53 -10.63
N ALA A 32 -8.41 11.21 -9.49
CA ALA A 32 -9.11 12.47 -9.25
C ALA A 32 -8.67 13.55 -10.24
N GLU A 33 -7.36 13.69 -10.48
CA GLU A 33 -6.80 14.62 -11.47
C GLU A 33 -7.26 14.29 -12.89
N ALA A 34 -7.30 13.01 -13.26
CA ALA A 34 -7.77 12.58 -14.58
C ALA A 34 -9.26 12.87 -14.80
N ARG A 35 -10.10 12.79 -13.76
CA ARG A 35 -11.53 13.11 -13.82
C ARG A 35 -11.83 14.60 -13.86
N ALA A 36 -10.91 15.42 -13.37
CA ALA A 36 -11.05 16.87 -13.35
C ALA A 36 -10.64 17.54 -14.68
N LYS A 37 -10.02 16.78 -15.59
CA LYS A 37 -9.73 17.19 -16.97
C LYS A 37 -10.89 16.83 -17.88
#